data_AF-A0A524HP08-F1
#
_entry.id   AF-A0A524HP08-F1
#
_cell.length_a   1.000
_cell.length_b   1.000
_cell.length_c   1.000
_cell.angle_alpha   90.00
_cell.angle_beta   90.00
_cell.angle_gamma   90.00
#
_symmetry.space_group_name_H-M   'P 1'
#
loop_
_entity.id
_entity.type
_entity.pdbx_description
1 polymer ?
#
loop_
_entity_poly.entity_id
_entity_poly.type
_entity_poly.pdbx_seq_one_letter_code
_entity_poly.pdbx_strand_id
1 'polypeptide(L)'
;MSGLIDKLNRELETFGRKAQQAIDGGKLHLEKFRLQRDRDEAARRLGYLLHRRERGQQVDPAEMEAWMARMDEHDAGIAKLDRELAAAKAEEVTVSETPPPTGATTGEAEVVQE
;
A
#
# COMPACT_ATOMS: atom_id res chain seq x y z
N MET A 1 -27.46 12.19 30.02
CA MET A 1 -26.23 11.39 30.26
C MET A 1 -26.02 10.32 29.17
N SER A 2 -26.40 10.55 27.90
CA SER A 2 -26.15 9.58 26.80
C SER A 2 -24.87 9.82 26.00
N GLY A 3 -24.31 11.03 26.04
CA GLY A 3 -23.19 11.41 25.15
C GLY A 3 -21.86 10.66 25.39
N LEU A 4 -21.67 10.05 26.57
CA LEU A 4 -20.49 9.24 26.86
C LEU A 4 -20.50 7.88 26.15
N ILE A 5 -21.67 7.23 26.07
CA ILE A 5 -21.83 5.94 25.38
C ILE A 5 -21.78 6.13 23.86
N ASP A 6 -22.41 7.20 23.35
CA ASP A 6 -22.37 7.53 21.92
C ASP A 6 -20.96 7.87 21.43
N LYS A 7 -20.14 8.51 22.27
CA LYS A 7 -18.73 8.79 21.96
C LYS A 7 -17.90 7.51 21.94
N LEU A 8 -18.12 6.59 22.89
CA LEU A 8 -17.47 5.29 22.92
C LEU A 8 -17.79 4.44 21.68
N ASN A 9 -19.06 4.41 21.25
CA ASN A 9 -19.48 3.69 20.06
C ASN A 9 -18.82 4.27 18.79
N ARG A 10 -18.73 5.60 18.67
CA ARG A 10 -18.04 6.26 17.54
C ARG A 10 -16.53 5.98 17.53
N GLU A 11 -15.89 5.94 18.69
CA GLU A 11 -14.47 5.59 18.82
C GLU A 11 -14.21 4.12 18.47
N LEU A 12 -15.10 3.21 18.85
CA LEU A 12 -15.03 1.79 18.46
C LEU A 12 -15.23 1.58 16.96
N GLU A 13 -16.22 2.25 16.36
CA GLU A 13 -16.44 2.17 14.91
C GLU A 13 -15.26 2.73 14.10
N THR A 14 -14.68 3.85 14.54
CA THR A 14 -13.50 4.43 13.87
C THR A 14 -12.26 3.56 14.05
N PHE A 15 -12.10 2.92 15.21
CA PHE A 15 -11.05 1.94 15.44
C PHE A 15 -11.22 0.70 14.55
N GLY A 16 -12.44 0.17 14.45
CA GLY A 16 -12.74 -0.99 13.59
C GLY A 16 -12.46 -0.72 12.11
N ARG A 17 -12.86 0.45 11.59
CA ARG A 17 -12.57 0.86 10.21
C ARG A 17 -11.07 1.00 9.95
N LYS A 18 -10.33 1.65 10.85
CA LYS A 18 -8.86 1.81 10.75
C LYS A 18 -8.12 0.47 10.84
N ALA A 19 -8.55 -0.42 11.73
CA ALA A 19 -7.97 -1.75 11.88
C ALA A 19 -8.17 -2.58 10.61
N GLN A 20 -9.36 -2.55 10.01
CA GLN A 20 -9.64 -3.25 8.75
C GLN A 20 -8.76 -2.72 7.61
N GLN A 21 -8.66 -1.40 7.47
CA GLN A 21 -7.80 -0.75 6.46
C GLN A 21 -6.32 -1.09 6.64
N ALA A 22 -5.81 -1.11 7.88
CA ALA A 22 -4.43 -1.49 8.18
C ALA A 22 -4.15 -2.96 7.84
N ILE A 23 -5.09 -3.86 8.11
CA ILE A 23 -5.00 -5.28 7.75
C ILE A 23 -4.95 -5.45 6.24
N ASP A 24 -5.82 -4.75 5.50
CA ASP A 24 -5.89 -4.85 4.05
C ASP A 24 -4.64 -4.22 3.39
N GLY A 25 -4.16 -3.09 3.91
CA GLY A 25 -2.87 -2.51 3.52
C GLY A 25 -1.69 -3.45 3.81
N GLY A 26 -1.71 -4.16 4.94
CA GLY A 26 -0.68 -5.14 5.31
C GLY A 26 -0.63 -6.34 4.35
N LYS A 27 -1.79 -6.85 3.92
CA LYS A 27 -1.87 -7.92 2.91
C LYS A 27 -1.28 -7.49 1.58
N LEU A 28 -1.63 -6.30 1.09
CA LEU A 28 -1.09 -5.75 -0.16
C LEU A 28 0.43 -5.58 -0.11
N HIS A 29 0.98 -5.11 1.03
CA HIS A 29 2.43 -5.01 1.21
C HIS A 29 3.11 -6.38 1.22
N LEU A 30 2.51 -7.39 1.86
CA LEU A 30 3.06 -8.74 1.90
C LEU A 30 3.05 -9.38 0.50
N GLU A 31 1.99 -9.18 -0.27
CA GLU A 31 1.91 -9.67 -1.64
C GLU A 31 2.94 -8.98 -2.55
N LYS A 32 3.11 -7.67 -2.40
CA LYS A 32 4.16 -6.92 -3.11
C LYS A 32 5.55 -7.46 -2.77
N PHE A 33 5.84 -7.69 -1.49
CA PHE A 33 7.12 -8.24 -1.06
C PHE A 33 7.37 -9.64 -1.65
N ARG A 34 6.33 -10.48 -1.73
CA ARG A 34 6.41 -11.79 -2.38
C ARG A 34 6.79 -11.66 -3.85
N LEU A 35 6.08 -10.82 -4.61
CA LEU A 35 6.38 -10.61 -6.03
C LEU A 35 7.78 -10.02 -6.27
N GLN A 36 8.22 -9.10 -5.40
CA GLN A 36 9.58 -8.56 -5.45
C GLN A 36 10.62 -9.67 -5.27
N ARG A 37 10.42 -10.57 -4.31
CA ARG A 37 11.32 -11.71 -4.10
C ARG A 37 11.37 -12.64 -5.31
N ASP A 38 10.21 -12.93 -5.90
CA ASP A 38 10.10 -13.81 -7.06
C ASP A 38 10.76 -13.17 -8.30
N ARG A 39 10.60 -11.85 -8.48
CA ARG A 39 11.34 -11.07 -9.49
C ARG A 39 12.84 -11.12 -9.28
N ASP A 40 13.32 -10.91 -8.05
CA ASP A 40 14.74 -10.93 -7.74
C ASP A 40 15.36 -12.32 -7.99
N GLU A 41 14.58 -13.39 -7.77
CA GLU A 41 14.98 -14.73 -8.16
C GLU A 41 15.08 -14.89 -9.68
N ALA A 42 14.09 -14.42 -10.44
CA ALA A 42 14.11 -14.46 -11.91
C ALA A 42 15.32 -13.66 -12.47
N ALA A 43 15.58 -12.46 -11.94
CA ALA A 43 16.72 -11.64 -12.31
C ALA A 43 18.05 -12.35 -12.01
N ARG A 44 18.16 -13.01 -10.85
CA ARG A 44 19.35 -13.80 -10.50
C ARG A 44 19.57 -14.95 -11.49
N ARG A 45 18.51 -15.67 -11.87
CA ARG A 45 18.57 -16.76 -12.86
C ARG A 45 19.01 -16.27 -14.23
N LEU A 46 18.44 -15.16 -14.71
CA LEU A 46 18.85 -14.50 -15.95
C LEU A 46 20.33 -14.11 -15.93
N GLY A 47 20.79 -13.52 -14.82
CA GLY A 47 22.21 -13.16 -14.66
C GLY A 47 23.14 -14.36 -14.77
N TYR A 48 22.77 -15.51 -14.18
CA TYR A 48 23.54 -16.75 -14.33
C TYR A 48 23.54 -17.27 -15.76
N LEU A 49 22.39 -17.25 -16.44
CA LEU A 49 22.28 -17.70 -17.84
C LEU A 49 23.13 -16.82 -18.77
N LEU A 50 23.07 -15.49 -18.59
CA LEU A 50 23.90 -14.56 -19.33
C LEU A 50 25.39 -14.81 -19.07
N HIS A 51 25.79 -14.98 -17.81
CA HIS A 51 27.17 -15.30 -17.47
C HIS A 51 27.67 -16.57 -18.16
N ARG A 52 26.86 -17.65 -18.16
CA ARG A 52 27.20 -18.91 -18.83
C ARG A 52 27.36 -18.72 -20.35
N ARG A 53 26.44 -17.98 -20.97
CA ARG A 53 26.49 -17.63 -22.40
C ARG A 53 27.79 -16.90 -22.76
N GLU A 54 28.16 -15.88 -21.98
CA GLU A 54 29.40 -15.11 -22.19
C GLU A 54 30.67 -15.96 -22.01
N ARG A 55 30.59 -17.02 -21.20
CA ARG A 55 31.69 -18.00 -21.03
C ARG A 55 31.74 -19.05 -22.15
N GLY A 56 30.91 -18.91 -23.19
CA GLY A 56 30.83 -19.84 -24.31
C GLY A 56 30.12 -21.15 -23.97
N GLN A 57 29.44 -21.22 -22.82
CA GLN A 57 28.62 -22.38 -22.49
C GLN A 57 27.30 -22.31 -23.26
N GLN A 58 26.81 -23.47 -23.69
CA GLN A 58 25.54 -23.53 -24.40
C GLN A 58 24.40 -23.24 -23.43
N VAL A 59 23.61 -22.22 -23.77
CA VAL A 59 22.43 -21.78 -23.03
C VAL A 59 21.27 -21.80 -24.02
N ASP A 60 20.14 -22.37 -23.61
CA ASP A 60 18.94 -22.39 -24.43
C ASP A 60 18.35 -20.97 -24.51
N PRO A 61 18.23 -20.37 -25.73
CA PRO A 61 17.58 -19.08 -25.89
C PRO A 61 16.14 -19.06 -25.38
N ALA A 62 15.42 -20.18 -25.49
CA ALA A 62 14.04 -20.29 -25.01
C ALA A 62 13.97 -20.24 -23.47
N GLU A 63 14.96 -20.78 -22.77
CA GLU A 63 15.06 -20.67 -21.32
C GLU A 63 15.27 -19.21 -20.90
N MET A 64 16.16 -18.48 -21.59
CA MET A 64 16.40 -17.06 -21.33
C MET A 64 15.14 -16.23 -21.58
N GLU A 65 14.43 -16.46 -22.68
CA GLU A 65 13.18 -15.78 -23.00
C GLU A 65 12.08 -16.06 -21.97
N ALA A 66 11.94 -17.32 -21.52
CA ALA A 66 10.96 -17.68 -20.50
C ALA A 66 11.22 -16.95 -19.17
N TRP A 67 12.48 -16.78 -18.76
CA TRP A 67 12.82 -16.04 -17.56
C TRP A 67 12.62 -14.54 -17.70
N MET A 68 12.86 -13.96 -18.89
CA MET A 68 12.54 -12.56 -19.17
C MET A 68 11.03 -12.32 -19.07
N ALA A 69 10.22 -13.16 -19.72
CA ALA A 69 8.76 -13.07 -19.67
C ALA A 69 8.20 -13.17 -18.23
N ARG A 70 8.76 -14.07 -17.41
CA ARG A 70 8.40 -14.16 -15.97
C ARG A 70 8.75 -12.89 -15.20
N MET A 71 9.89 -12.28 -15.49
CA MET A 71 10.29 -11.02 -14.86
C MET A 71 9.31 -9.90 -15.20
N ASP A 72 8.91 -9.80 -16.48
CA ASP A 72 7.91 -8.84 -16.94
C ASP A 72 6.55 -9.04 -16.27
N GLU A 73 6.13 -10.30 -16.09
CA GLU A 73 4.90 -10.64 -15.37
C GLU A 73 4.95 -10.19 -13.90
N HIS A 74 6.07 -10.43 -13.21
CA HIS A 74 6.25 -9.99 -11.83
C HIS A 74 6.28 -8.46 -11.73
N ASP A 75 6.96 -7.76 -12.64
CA ASP A 75 6.99 -6.30 -12.67
C ASP A 75 5.60 -5.70 -12.93
N ALA A 76 4.82 -6.29 -13.84
CA ALA A 76 3.42 -5.90 -14.07
C ALA A 76 2.56 -6.09 -12.81
N GLY A 77 2.74 -7.20 -12.08
CA GLY A 77 2.07 -7.48 -10.82
C GLY A 77 2.43 -6.47 -9.72
N ILE A 78 3.72 -6.15 -9.57
CA ILE A 78 4.19 -5.14 -8.62
C ILE A 78 3.60 -3.76 -8.96
N ALA A 79 3.63 -3.37 -10.23
CA ALA A 79 3.08 -2.09 -10.67
C ALA A 79 1.57 -1.98 -10.41
N LYS A 80 0.83 -3.10 -10.52
CA LYS A 80 -0.59 -3.16 -10.17
C LYS A 80 -0.79 -2.94 -8.66
N LEU A 81 -0.07 -3.68 -7.82
CA LEU A 81 -0.16 -3.53 -6.36
C LEU A 81 0.25 -2.14 -5.89
N ASP A 82 1.23 -1.50 -6.54
CA ASP A 82 1.63 -0.13 -6.25
C ASP A 82 0.51 0.88 -6.51
N ARG A 83 -0.28 0.68 -7.58
CA ARG A 83 -1.46 1.51 -7.85
C ARG A 83 -2.56 1.27 -6.81
N GLU A 84 -2.79 0.03 -6.41
CA GLU A 84 -3.78 -0.32 -5.38
C GLU A 84 -3.40 0.28 -4.01
N LEU A 85 -2.12 0.19 -3.62
CA LEU A 85 -1.61 0.84 -2.41
C LEU A 85 -1.73 2.37 -2.47
N ALA A 86 -1.44 2.98 -3.62
CA ALA A 86 -1.60 4.42 -3.81
C ALA A 86 -3.09 4.83 -3.73
N ALA A 87 -4.00 4.05 -4.31
CA ALA A 87 -5.44 4.29 -4.23
C ALA A 87 -5.97 4.16 -2.80
N ALA A 88 -5.59 3.11 -2.08
CA ALA A 88 -5.97 2.90 -0.68
C ALA A 88 -5.48 4.05 0.22
N LYS A 89 -4.26 4.55 -0.02
CA LYS A 89 -3.72 5.71 0.69
C LYS A 89 -4.47 7.01 0.35
N ALA A 90 -4.87 7.21 -0.90
CA ALA A 90 -5.64 8.39 -1.31
C ALA A 90 -7.05 8.40 -0.68
N GLU A 91 -7.70 7.24 -0.57
CA GLU A 91 -8.99 7.09 0.11
C GLU A 91 -8.91 7.40 1.62
N GLU A 92 -7.79 7.06 2.28
CA GLU A 92 -7.57 7.41 3.69
C GLU A 92 -7.47 8.93 3.93
N VAL A 93 -6.85 9.66 2.99
CA VAL A 93 -6.69 11.12 3.08
C VAL A 93 -8.04 11.82 2.90
N THR A 94 -8.87 11.39 1.97
CA THR A 94 -10.17 12.03 1.70
C THR A 94 -11.19 11.80 2.82
N VAL A 95 -11.15 10.66 3.51
CA VAL A 95 -12.00 10.40 4.69
C VAL A 95 -11.56 11.21 5.91
N SER A 96 -10.26 11.49 6.03
CA SER A 96 -9.70 12.30 7.13
C SER A 96 -9.98 13.80 6.98
N GLU A 97 -10.27 14.27 5.77
CA GLU A 97 -10.83 15.62 5.50
C GLU A 97 -12.34 15.66 5.79
N THR A 98 -12.74 15.33 7.02
CA THR A 98 -14.07 15.74 7.49
C THR A 98 -14.03 17.25 7.72
N PRO A 99 -14.91 18.06 7.08
CA PRO A 99 -14.93 19.51 7.31
C PRO A 99 -15.14 19.78 8.81
N PRO A 100 -14.48 20.82 9.38
CA PRO A 100 -14.76 21.21 10.76
C PRO A 100 -16.28 21.44 10.91
N PRO A 101 -16.91 20.96 11.99
CA PRO A 101 -18.34 21.10 12.17
C PRO A 101 -18.71 22.58 12.09
N THR A 102 -19.57 22.91 11.13
CA THR A 102 -20.23 24.21 11.01
C THR A 102 -21.07 24.44 12.26
N GLY A 103 -20.48 25.08 13.26
CA GLY A 103 -21.14 25.28 14.55
C GLY A 103 -20.24 25.64 15.72
N ALA A 104 -19.03 26.18 15.49
CA ALA A 104 -18.34 26.92 16.55
C ALA A 104 -19.09 28.24 16.76
N THR A 105 -20.14 28.18 17.58
CA THR A 105 -20.81 29.35 18.12
C THR A 105 -19.76 30.25 18.74
N THR A 106 -19.72 31.49 18.26
CA THR A 106 -19.10 32.65 18.85
C THR A 106 -19.23 32.61 20.38
N GLY A 107 -18.18 32.12 21.06
CA GLY A 107 -18.04 32.18 22.50
C GLY A 107 -17.18 33.39 22.84
N GLU A 108 -17.84 34.49 23.19
CA GLU A 108 -17.42 35.48 24.18
C GLU A 108 -15.91 35.62 24.39
N ALA A 109 -15.29 36.52 23.62
CA ALA A 109 -14.10 37.22 24.09
C ALA A 109 -14.56 38.27 25.12
N GLU A 110 -14.62 37.87 26.39
CA GLU A 110 -14.66 38.81 27.51
C GLU A 110 -13.33 39.56 27.55
N VAL A 111 -13.30 40.74 26.91
CA VAL A 111 -12.21 41.70 27.05
C VAL A 111 -12.40 42.39 28.39
N VAL A 112 -11.65 41.95 29.40
CA VAL A 112 -11.44 42.69 30.64
C VAL A 112 -10.72 44.00 30.29
N GLN A 113 -11.38 45.13 30.46
CA GLN A 113 -10.76 46.46 30.49
C GLN A 113 -11.07 47.13 31.83
N GLU A 114 -9.96 47.45 32.51
CA GLU A 114 -9.71 48.38 33.64
C GLU A 114 -10.69 48.48 34.82
#